data_AF-A0A165E7X3-F1
#
_entry.id   AF-A0A165E7X3-F1
#
_cell.length_a   1.000
_cell.length_b   1.000
_cell.length_c   1.000
_cell.angle_alpha   90.00
_cell.angle_beta   90.00
_cell.angle_gamma   90.00
#
_symmetry.space_group_name_H-M   'P 1'
#
loop_
_entity.id
_entity.type
_entity.pdbx_description
1 polymer ?
#
loop_
_entity_poly.entity_id
_entity_poly.type
_entity_poly.pdbx_seq_one_letter_code
_entity_poly.pdbx_strand_id
1 'polypeptide(L)'
;MTDIPDAPATPNPNNNSFEVAEEPPQPAVTIPPTDRTELINKARGFLLSPQVRHEDISAKRKFLAEKGLDDAEIDGLLQELPPQVPVVPPRTYPQPPPSNLPNLLIGVARIVSWIAGGSVTLLVIYFRFLYPRVSQTFQACHSLRVHQKDLLSRFTESLESLKATQEETFAVLPRPEPWSDARFGHCQTLDELAKATEDVQDVPEVTLLRCAIADVVSAGKKPTAEELFLSLEAKLPWLKEESAAEYEGRLWETLSTNPLFLREESEGTMTWSYEPPEQPSPPPIVTSLDKLKQAMSAPPHSQTSRFQHTLAALTDLTGYIATQTYAQFRLPNMGYGGGAPPTSTEEDEVKREIRALKGLVLNRRTFMPSLPRPPSFTSPLGARPDNTATP
;
A
#
# COMPACT_ATOMS: atom_id res chain seq x y z
N MET A 1 -28.92 -21.66 -19.36
CA MET A 1 -30.05 -21.86 -18.46
C MET A 1 -30.35 -20.51 -17.83
N THR A 2 -31.11 -19.71 -18.55
CA THR A 2 -31.50 -18.36 -18.16
C THR A 2 -32.80 -18.08 -18.91
N ASP A 3 -33.91 -18.29 -18.20
CA ASP A 3 -35.28 -18.09 -18.65
C ASP A 3 -35.61 -16.60 -18.75
N ILE A 4 -36.30 -16.22 -19.83
CA ILE A 4 -36.97 -14.93 -20.02
C ILE A 4 -38.44 -15.26 -20.30
N PRO A 5 -39.42 -14.76 -19.51
CA PRO A 5 -40.83 -15.07 -19.74
C PRO A 5 -41.55 -14.04 -20.63
N ASP A 6 -42.52 -14.58 -21.37
CA ASP A 6 -43.44 -14.00 -22.34
C ASP A 6 -44.39 -12.90 -21.82
N ALA A 7 -44.84 -12.06 -22.76
CA ALA A 7 -45.96 -11.12 -22.63
C ALA A 7 -47.14 -11.55 -23.55
N PRO A 8 -48.42 -11.40 -23.12
CA PRO A 8 -49.56 -11.86 -23.91
C PRO A 8 -50.23 -10.77 -24.77
N ALA A 9 -50.83 -11.24 -25.88
CA ALA A 9 -51.56 -10.49 -26.90
C ALA A 9 -53.06 -10.32 -26.59
N THR A 10 -53.69 -9.29 -27.19
CA THR A 10 -55.14 -9.04 -27.23
C THR A 10 -55.70 -9.20 -28.66
N PRO A 11 -56.97 -9.63 -28.85
CA PRO A 11 -57.63 -9.70 -30.15
C PRO A 11 -58.72 -8.63 -30.35
N ASN A 12 -59.10 -8.39 -31.61
CA ASN A 12 -60.14 -7.44 -32.04
C ASN A 12 -60.99 -8.09 -33.17
N PRO A 13 -62.33 -7.94 -33.22
CA PRO A 13 -63.12 -8.38 -34.38
C PRO A 13 -64.06 -7.30 -34.96
N ASN A 14 -64.32 -7.36 -36.27
CA ASN A 14 -65.54 -6.85 -36.93
C ASN A 14 -65.57 -7.24 -38.42
N ASN A 15 -66.69 -7.77 -38.95
CA ASN A 15 -67.43 -7.20 -40.10
C ASN A 15 -68.76 -7.92 -40.44
N ASN A 16 -69.70 -7.15 -41.01
CA ASN A 16 -71.14 -7.35 -41.33
C ASN A 16 -71.50 -8.19 -42.59
N SER A 17 -72.78 -8.63 -42.68
CA SER A 17 -73.83 -8.17 -43.65
C SER A 17 -74.90 -9.23 -44.01
N PHE A 18 -76.17 -8.82 -44.20
CA PHE A 18 -77.34 -9.59 -44.68
C PHE A 18 -78.12 -8.79 -45.75
N GLU A 19 -78.83 -9.48 -46.67
CA GLU A 19 -79.62 -8.93 -47.81
C GLU A 19 -80.98 -9.68 -47.99
N VAL A 20 -81.95 -9.06 -48.70
CA VAL A 20 -83.44 -9.19 -48.67
C VAL A 20 -84.06 -9.55 -50.05
N ALA A 21 -85.30 -10.10 -50.12
CA ALA A 21 -86.42 -9.83 -51.10
C ALA A 21 -87.46 -10.99 -51.15
N GLU A 22 -88.67 -10.96 -51.73
CA GLU A 22 -89.87 -10.08 -51.90
C GLU A 22 -90.89 -10.88 -52.79
N GLU A 23 -92.23 -10.69 -52.68
CA GLU A 23 -93.28 -11.39 -53.48
C GLU A 23 -94.37 -10.39 -54.03
N PRO A 24 -95.06 -10.62 -55.19
CA PRO A 24 -95.89 -9.61 -55.90
C PRO A 24 -97.43 -10.01 -56.06
N PRO A 25 -98.35 -9.26 -56.75
CA PRO A 25 -99.62 -8.71 -56.19
C PRO A 25 -100.96 -8.97 -56.98
N GLN A 26 -102.07 -8.34 -56.53
CA GLN A 26 -103.52 -8.40 -56.90
C GLN A 26 -103.98 -7.64 -58.20
N PRO A 27 -105.29 -7.65 -58.58
CA PRO A 27 -105.96 -6.46 -59.15
C PRO A 27 -107.45 -6.15 -58.74
N ALA A 28 -107.88 -4.89 -59.02
CA ALA A 28 -109.04 -4.11 -58.50
C ALA A 28 -110.16 -3.75 -59.53
N VAL A 29 -111.26 -3.07 -59.10
CA VAL A 29 -112.44 -2.57 -59.91
C VAL A 29 -112.94 -1.16 -59.46
N THR A 30 -113.49 -0.34 -60.38
CA THR A 30 -113.77 1.14 -60.38
C THR A 30 -115.24 1.60 -60.14
N ILE A 31 -115.50 2.86 -59.65
CA ILE A 31 -116.82 3.48 -59.24
C ILE A 31 -117.00 4.98 -59.73
N PRO A 32 -118.23 5.58 -59.87
CA PRO A 32 -118.56 6.82 -60.65
C PRO A 32 -118.31 8.23 -60.01
N PRO A 33 -118.46 9.36 -60.75
CA PRO A 33 -117.72 10.62 -60.51
C PRO A 33 -118.30 11.69 -59.55
N THR A 34 -119.51 11.58 -59.01
CA THR A 34 -120.08 12.65 -58.14
C THR A 34 -119.74 12.47 -56.65
N ASP A 35 -119.44 11.23 -56.22
CA ASP A 35 -118.91 10.92 -54.88
C ASP A 35 -117.41 11.30 -54.74
N ARG A 36 -116.73 11.54 -55.87
CA ARG A 36 -115.27 11.78 -55.90
C ARG A 36 -114.86 13.04 -55.14
N THR A 37 -115.60 14.14 -55.26
CA THR A 37 -115.25 15.38 -54.55
C THR A 37 -115.40 15.25 -53.04
N GLU A 38 -116.36 14.45 -52.56
CA GLU A 38 -116.50 14.16 -51.14
C GLU A 38 -115.38 13.25 -50.62
N LEU A 39 -114.95 12.28 -51.44
CA LEU A 39 -113.80 11.42 -51.16
C LEU A 39 -112.50 12.23 -51.06
N ILE A 40 -112.28 13.19 -51.95
CA ILE A 40 -111.12 14.10 -51.91
C ILE A 40 -111.15 14.95 -50.62
N ASN A 41 -112.31 15.48 -50.22
CA ASN A 41 -112.42 16.25 -48.98
C ASN A 41 -112.20 15.40 -47.72
N LYS A 42 -112.71 14.15 -47.70
CA LYS A 42 -112.43 13.19 -46.62
C LYS A 42 -110.96 12.79 -46.58
N ALA A 43 -110.33 12.60 -47.74
CA ALA A 43 -108.90 12.33 -47.86
C ALA A 43 -108.06 13.49 -47.31
N ARG A 44 -108.42 14.76 -47.61
CA ARG A 44 -107.80 15.94 -46.98
C ARG A 44 -107.94 15.93 -45.46
N GLY A 45 -109.12 15.62 -44.94
CA GLY A 45 -109.36 15.49 -43.50
C GLY A 45 -108.52 14.37 -42.86
N PHE A 46 -108.41 13.22 -43.52
CA PHE A 46 -107.61 12.08 -43.08
C PHE A 46 -106.11 12.42 -43.03
N LEU A 47 -105.57 13.05 -44.07
CA LEU A 47 -104.16 13.45 -44.13
C LEU A 47 -103.81 14.52 -43.09
N LEU A 48 -104.77 15.35 -42.68
CA LEU A 48 -104.59 16.33 -41.59
C LEU A 48 -104.69 15.71 -40.19
N SER A 49 -105.20 14.49 -40.04
CA SER A 49 -105.35 13.80 -38.75
C SER A 49 -103.98 13.53 -38.10
N PRO A 50 -103.79 13.84 -36.80
CA PRO A 50 -102.49 13.72 -36.13
C PRO A 50 -101.92 12.29 -36.13
N GLN A 51 -102.79 11.27 -36.12
CA GLN A 51 -102.37 9.86 -36.17
C GLN A 51 -101.78 9.50 -37.54
N VAL A 52 -102.37 9.99 -38.62
CA VAL A 52 -101.96 9.70 -40.00
C VAL A 52 -100.75 10.54 -40.39
N ARG A 53 -100.58 11.75 -39.83
CA ARG A 53 -99.44 12.63 -40.15
C ARG A 53 -98.09 11.93 -40.08
N HIS A 54 -97.91 11.02 -39.13
CA HIS A 54 -96.65 10.35 -38.84
C HIS A 54 -96.47 9.01 -39.57
N GLU A 55 -97.49 8.53 -40.29
CA GLU A 55 -97.36 7.33 -41.13
C GLU A 55 -96.58 7.60 -42.42
N ASP A 56 -95.92 6.57 -42.92
CA ASP A 56 -95.12 6.60 -44.14
C ASP A 56 -95.96 7.03 -45.36
N ILE A 57 -95.34 7.79 -46.25
CA ILE A 57 -95.97 8.31 -47.48
C ILE A 57 -96.51 7.16 -48.36
N SER A 58 -95.82 6.02 -48.38
CA SER A 58 -96.25 4.82 -49.11
C SER A 58 -97.51 4.19 -48.52
N ALA A 59 -97.67 4.17 -47.19
CA ALA A 59 -98.88 3.68 -46.52
C ALA A 59 -100.07 4.59 -46.79
N LYS A 60 -99.87 5.92 -46.76
CA LYS A 60 -100.90 6.90 -47.14
C LYS A 60 -101.36 6.73 -48.58
N ARG A 61 -100.42 6.55 -49.52
CA ARG A 61 -100.73 6.28 -50.93
C ARG A 61 -101.56 5.01 -51.09
N LYS A 62 -101.12 3.91 -50.47
CA LYS A 62 -101.86 2.63 -50.50
C LYS A 62 -103.27 2.77 -49.95
N PHE A 63 -103.43 3.43 -48.81
CA PHE A 63 -104.75 3.64 -48.20
C PHE A 63 -105.65 4.50 -49.09
N LEU A 64 -105.16 5.60 -49.66
CA LEU A 64 -105.95 6.45 -50.55
C LEU A 64 -106.32 5.74 -51.86
N ALA A 65 -105.41 4.95 -52.43
CA ALA A 65 -105.69 4.11 -53.60
C ALA A 65 -106.73 3.04 -53.29
N GLU A 66 -106.66 2.40 -52.11
CA GLU A 66 -107.68 1.44 -51.64
C GLU A 66 -109.05 2.11 -51.43
N LYS A 67 -109.09 3.41 -51.13
CA LYS A 67 -110.32 4.20 -51.07
C LYS A 67 -110.86 4.65 -52.44
N GLY A 68 -110.21 4.24 -53.54
CA GLY A 68 -110.67 4.50 -54.90
C GLY A 68 -110.33 5.88 -55.44
N LEU A 69 -109.33 6.55 -54.83
CA LEU A 69 -108.75 7.79 -55.35
C LEU A 69 -107.71 7.48 -56.43
N ASP A 70 -107.69 8.26 -57.50
CA ASP A 70 -106.76 8.05 -58.61
C ASP A 70 -105.33 8.49 -58.23
N ASP A 71 -104.30 7.84 -58.78
CA ASP A 71 -102.90 8.11 -58.39
C ASP A 71 -102.51 9.57 -58.65
N ALA A 72 -103.05 10.18 -59.71
CA ALA A 72 -102.85 11.60 -60.02
C ALA A 72 -103.51 12.54 -58.98
N GLU A 73 -104.66 12.15 -58.43
CA GLU A 73 -105.35 12.91 -57.37
C GLU A 73 -104.61 12.77 -56.04
N ILE A 74 -104.09 11.58 -55.75
CA ILE A 74 -103.29 11.28 -54.56
C ILE A 74 -102.01 12.12 -54.56
N ASP A 75 -101.32 12.19 -55.70
CA ASP A 75 -100.10 13.00 -55.83
C ASP A 75 -100.38 14.50 -55.68
N GLY A 76 -101.50 14.97 -56.24
CA GLY A 76 -101.97 16.34 -56.01
C GLY A 76 -102.21 16.63 -54.53
N LEU A 77 -102.89 15.72 -53.82
CA LEU A 77 -103.15 15.87 -52.38
C LEU A 77 -101.87 15.84 -51.54
N LEU A 78 -100.95 14.92 -51.84
CA LEU A 78 -99.66 14.83 -51.14
C LEU A 78 -98.78 16.04 -51.39
N GLN A 79 -98.87 16.66 -52.58
CA GLN A 79 -98.15 17.88 -52.91
C GLN A 79 -98.77 19.14 -52.26
N GLU A 80 -100.08 19.13 -51.98
CA GLU A 80 -100.76 20.18 -51.22
C GLU A 80 -100.41 20.17 -49.71
N LEU A 81 -99.92 19.06 -49.16
CA LEU A 81 -99.46 19.04 -47.77
C LEU A 81 -98.15 19.83 -47.63
N PRO A 82 -98.05 20.74 -46.63
CA PRO A 82 -96.82 21.47 -46.40
C PRO A 82 -95.68 20.47 -46.15
N PRO A 83 -94.49 20.66 -46.78
CA PRO A 83 -93.37 19.76 -46.62
C PRO A 83 -93.01 19.66 -45.13
N GLN A 84 -93.22 18.48 -44.54
CA GLN A 84 -92.79 18.21 -43.17
C GLN A 84 -91.28 18.02 -43.14
N VAL A 85 -90.55 19.13 -43.23
CA VAL A 85 -89.12 19.16 -42.93
C VAL A 85 -88.99 19.03 -41.41
N PRO A 86 -88.28 18.01 -40.88
CA PRO A 86 -88.00 17.95 -39.46
C PRO A 86 -87.32 19.25 -39.06
N VAL A 87 -87.86 19.96 -38.06
CA VAL A 87 -87.18 21.11 -37.46
C VAL A 87 -85.95 20.58 -36.75
N VAL A 88 -84.84 20.48 -37.48
CA VAL A 88 -83.53 20.19 -36.91
C VAL A 88 -83.19 21.39 -36.02
N PRO A 89 -83.07 21.22 -34.69
CA PRO A 89 -82.68 22.32 -33.82
C PRO A 89 -81.31 22.86 -34.26
N PRO A 90 -81.03 24.16 -34.07
CA PRO A 90 -79.75 24.74 -34.45
C PRO A 90 -78.61 23.87 -33.90
N ARG A 91 -77.71 23.44 -34.80
CA ARG A 91 -76.49 22.68 -34.53
C ARG A 91 -75.65 23.42 -33.48
N THR A 92 -75.91 23.18 -32.20
CA THR A 92 -75.08 23.61 -31.08
C THR A 92 -74.00 22.56 -30.86
N TYR A 93 -73.00 22.53 -31.73
CA TYR A 93 -71.75 21.88 -31.36
C TYR A 93 -71.19 22.64 -30.14
N PRO A 94 -70.93 21.97 -29.02
CA PRO A 94 -70.21 22.61 -27.92
C PRO A 94 -68.85 23.08 -28.48
N GLN A 95 -68.44 24.30 -28.14
CA GLN A 95 -67.11 24.79 -28.49
C GLN A 95 -66.06 23.78 -28.01
N PRO A 96 -65.06 23.41 -28.82
CA PRO A 96 -64.03 22.51 -28.37
C PRO A 96 -63.30 23.14 -27.17
N PRO A 97 -63.00 22.36 -26.12
CA PRO A 97 -62.30 22.88 -24.96
C PRO A 97 -60.95 23.48 -25.39
N PRO A 98 -60.53 24.60 -24.78
CA PRO A 98 -59.24 25.22 -25.10
C PRO A 98 -58.09 24.23 -24.87
N SER A 99 -57.08 24.25 -25.75
CA SER A 99 -55.96 23.31 -25.72
C SER A 99 -55.17 23.42 -24.41
N ASN A 100 -54.90 22.30 -23.73
CA ASN A 100 -54.07 22.23 -22.52
C ASN A 100 -52.55 22.24 -22.78
N LEU A 101 -52.13 22.41 -24.04
CA LEU A 101 -50.74 22.44 -24.48
C LEU A 101 -49.86 23.47 -23.70
N PRO A 102 -50.27 24.74 -23.49
CA PRO A 102 -49.44 25.69 -22.76
C PRO A 102 -49.18 25.26 -21.30
N ASN A 103 -50.18 24.66 -20.64
CA ASN A 103 -50.02 24.14 -19.28
C ASN A 103 -49.03 22.96 -19.23
N LEU A 104 -49.06 22.09 -20.26
CA LEU A 104 -48.11 20.98 -20.37
C LEU A 104 -46.69 21.49 -20.60
N LEU A 105 -46.49 22.47 -21.49
CA LEU A 105 -45.18 23.08 -21.72
C LEU A 105 -44.62 23.77 -20.48
N ILE A 106 -45.45 24.48 -19.72
CA ILE A 106 -45.05 25.10 -18.45
C ILE A 106 -44.63 24.00 -17.46
N GLY A 107 -45.37 22.89 -17.40
CA GLY A 107 -45.01 21.74 -16.56
C GLY A 107 -43.64 21.14 -16.93
N VAL A 108 -43.40 20.91 -18.22
CA VAL A 108 -42.12 20.37 -18.71
C VAL A 108 -40.97 21.34 -18.47
N ALA A 109 -41.16 22.63 -18.75
CA ALA A 109 -40.15 23.66 -18.51
C ALA A 109 -39.76 23.73 -17.02
N ARG A 110 -40.72 23.56 -16.11
CA ARG A 110 -40.44 23.49 -14.67
C ARG A 110 -39.56 22.29 -14.32
N ILE A 111 -39.88 21.11 -14.83
CA ILE A 111 -39.09 19.88 -14.58
C ILE A 111 -37.66 20.05 -15.14
N VAL A 112 -37.52 20.56 -16.36
CA VAL A 112 -36.22 20.83 -16.97
C VAL A 112 -35.43 21.84 -16.13
N SER A 113 -36.08 22.88 -15.59
CA SER A 113 -35.41 23.84 -14.70
C SER A 113 -34.92 23.20 -13.40
N TRP A 114 -35.66 22.25 -12.82
CA TRP A 114 -35.21 21.52 -11.62
C TRP A 114 -34.00 20.63 -11.94
N ILE A 115 -34.03 19.92 -13.07
CA ILE A 115 -32.92 19.05 -13.50
C ILE A 115 -31.68 19.89 -13.81
N ALA A 116 -31.83 20.96 -14.60
CA ALA A 116 -30.74 21.85 -14.96
C ALA A 116 -30.14 22.53 -13.72
N GLY A 117 -30.97 23.06 -12.82
CA GLY A 117 -30.53 23.69 -11.57
C GLY A 117 -29.84 22.70 -10.63
N GLY A 118 -30.38 21.48 -10.50
CA GLY A 118 -29.77 20.41 -9.70
C GLY A 118 -28.40 19.99 -10.25
N SER A 119 -28.28 19.83 -11.57
CA SER A 119 -27.02 19.49 -12.24
C SER A 119 -25.93 20.56 -12.02
N VAL A 120 -26.27 21.84 -12.19
CA VAL A 120 -25.33 22.94 -11.93
C VAL A 120 -24.89 22.96 -10.47
N THR A 121 -25.81 22.76 -9.53
CA THR A 121 -25.48 22.71 -8.09
C THR A 121 -24.51 21.56 -7.78
N LEU A 122 -24.76 20.37 -8.33
CA LEU A 122 -23.90 19.20 -8.15
C LEU A 122 -22.51 19.43 -8.74
N LEU A 123 -22.43 20.07 -9.91
CA LEU A 123 -21.17 20.42 -10.56
C LEU A 123 -20.36 21.44 -9.73
N VAL A 124 -21.03 22.44 -9.16
CA VAL A 124 -20.38 23.39 -8.24
C VAL A 124 -19.84 22.68 -7.00
N ILE A 125 -20.60 21.76 -6.39
CA ILE A 125 -20.13 20.98 -5.24
C ILE A 125 -18.92 20.11 -5.63
N TYR A 126 -18.97 19.45 -6.78
CA TYR A 126 -17.88 18.63 -7.28
C TYR A 126 -16.57 19.43 -7.45
N PHE A 127 -16.62 20.54 -8.19
CA PHE A 127 -15.42 21.34 -8.47
C PHE A 127 -14.94 22.12 -7.26
N ARG A 128 -15.84 22.56 -6.38
CA ARG A 128 -15.47 23.40 -5.23
C ARG A 128 -15.04 22.61 -4.00
N PHE A 129 -15.54 21.39 -3.81
CA PHE A 129 -15.24 20.60 -2.61
C PHE A 129 -14.53 19.28 -2.90
N LEU A 130 -15.02 18.46 -3.82
CA LEU A 130 -14.44 17.14 -4.07
C LEU A 130 -13.09 17.26 -4.77
N TYR A 131 -13.03 18.02 -5.86
CA TYR A 131 -11.81 18.16 -6.65
C TYR A 131 -10.59 18.67 -5.84
N PRO A 132 -10.69 19.79 -5.08
CA PRO A 132 -9.53 20.26 -4.32
C PRO A 132 -9.08 19.25 -3.26
N ARG A 133 -9.99 18.55 -2.58
CA ARG A 133 -9.62 17.54 -1.60
C ARG A 133 -8.91 16.34 -2.21
N VAL A 134 -9.41 15.82 -3.33
CA VAL A 134 -8.78 14.70 -4.03
C VAL A 134 -7.40 15.11 -4.57
N SER A 135 -7.27 16.34 -5.09
CA SER A 135 -5.98 16.83 -5.58
C SER A 135 -4.94 16.98 -4.47
N GLN A 136 -5.33 17.51 -3.31
CA GLN A 136 -4.44 17.69 -2.15
C GLN A 136 -3.97 16.35 -1.58
N THR A 137 -4.87 15.37 -1.42
CA THR A 137 -4.48 14.04 -0.93
C THR A 137 -3.57 13.35 -1.93
N PHE A 138 -3.85 13.45 -3.23
CA PHE A 138 -3.00 12.89 -4.27
C PHE A 138 -1.59 13.50 -4.26
N GLN A 139 -1.48 14.83 -4.15
CA GLN A 139 -0.19 15.53 -4.07
C GLN A 139 0.59 15.13 -2.81
N ALA A 140 -0.08 15.01 -1.65
CA ALA A 140 0.57 14.58 -0.41
C ALA A 140 1.05 13.11 -0.49
N CYS A 141 0.24 12.21 -1.05
CA CYS A 141 0.66 10.83 -1.28
C CYS A 141 1.83 10.75 -2.27
N HIS A 142 1.80 11.57 -3.33
CA HIS A 142 2.88 11.64 -4.30
C HIS A 142 4.17 12.15 -3.67
N SER A 143 4.13 13.23 -2.89
CA SER A 143 5.32 13.78 -2.21
C SER A 143 5.93 12.78 -1.23
N LEU A 144 5.11 12.03 -0.49
CA LEU A 144 5.59 10.97 0.39
C LEU A 144 6.32 9.86 -0.37
N ARG A 145 5.75 9.40 -1.50
CA ARG A 145 6.39 8.37 -2.33
C ARG A 145 7.70 8.86 -2.93
N VAL A 146 7.75 10.12 -3.39
CA VAL A 146 8.98 10.73 -3.92
C VAL A 146 10.04 10.83 -2.83
N HIS A 147 9.68 11.30 -1.64
CA HIS A 147 10.59 11.39 -0.50
C HIS A 147 11.11 10.02 -0.06
N GLN A 148 10.25 9.00 -0.02
CA GLN A 148 10.67 7.63 0.27
C GLN A 148 11.67 7.10 -0.75
N LYS A 149 11.45 7.36 -2.05
CA LYS A 149 12.41 6.99 -3.10
C LYS A 149 13.75 7.71 -2.93
N ASP A 150 13.73 9.01 -2.63
CA ASP A 150 14.94 9.81 -2.41
C ASP A 150 15.74 9.30 -1.20
N LEU A 151 15.07 8.94 -0.11
CA LEU A 151 15.74 8.35 1.05
C LEU A 151 16.38 6.99 0.72
N LEU A 152 15.69 6.15 -0.04
CA LEU A 152 16.23 4.86 -0.46
C LEU A 152 17.45 5.02 -1.37
N SER A 153 17.42 5.97 -2.31
CA SER A 153 18.59 6.23 -3.16
C SER A 153 19.78 6.74 -2.34
N ARG A 154 19.57 7.66 -1.39
CA ARG A 154 20.64 8.13 -0.49
C ARG A 154 21.19 7.01 0.38
N PHE A 155 20.34 6.11 0.85
CA PHE A 155 20.78 4.95 1.61
C PHE A 155 21.64 4.01 0.77
N THR A 156 21.21 3.71 -0.47
CA THR A 156 22.00 2.90 -1.40
C THR A 156 23.35 3.53 -1.72
N GLU A 157 23.38 4.84 -2.01
CA GLU A 157 24.62 5.59 -2.23
C GLU A 157 25.54 5.56 -1.00
N SER A 158 24.96 5.69 0.20
CA SER A 158 25.74 5.59 1.45
C SER A 158 26.33 4.20 1.66
N LEU A 159 25.61 3.12 1.31
CA LEU A 159 26.11 1.76 1.39
C LEU A 159 27.24 1.52 0.39
N GLU A 160 27.11 2.03 -0.83
CA GLU A 160 28.15 1.93 -1.85
C GLU A 160 29.42 2.67 -1.41
N SER A 161 29.28 3.88 -0.86
CA SER A 161 30.41 4.65 -0.33
C SER A 161 31.08 3.98 0.88
N LEU A 162 30.29 3.35 1.76
CA LEU A 162 30.82 2.61 2.90
C LEU A 162 31.56 1.37 2.45
N LYS A 163 31.02 0.65 1.44
CA LYS A 163 31.68 -0.51 0.85
C LYS A 163 32.99 -0.12 0.16
N ALA A 164 33.02 0.99 -0.58
CA ALA A 164 34.25 1.49 -1.18
C ALA A 164 35.31 1.86 -0.12
N THR A 165 34.89 2.59 0.92
CA THR A 165 35.77 2.92 2.07
C THR A 165 36.24 1.65 2.78
N GLN A 166 35.37 0.65 2.91
CA GLN A 166 35.70 -0.64 3.48
C GLN A 166 36.76 -1.35 2.63
N GLU A 167 36.57 -1.48 1.32
CA GLU A 167 37.55 -2.09 0.42
C GLU A 167 38.90 -1.38 0.46
N GLU A 168 38.91 -0.04 0.49
CA GLU A 168 40.13 0.77 0.65
C GLU A 168 40.82 0.49 2.00
N THR A 169 40.05 0.44 3.09
CA THR A 169 40.58 0.16 4.43
C THR A 169 41.10 -1.29 4.55
N PHE A 170 40.37 -2.26 4.00
CA PHE A 170 40.76 -3.67 3.99
C PHE A 170 41.94 -3.97 3.06
N ALA A 171 42.21 -3.13 2.06
CA ALA A 171 43.43 -3.23 1.27
C ALA A 171 44.69 -2.87 2.08
N VAL A 172 44.56 -2.00 3.09
CA VAL A 172 45.67 -1.60 3.98
C VAL A 172 45.86 -2.61 5.13
N LEU A 173 44.79 -3.28 5.55
CA LEU A 173 44.89 -4.26 6.64
C LEU A 173 45.60 -5.54 6.16
N PRO A 174 46.49 -6.11 6.98
CA PRO A 174 47.04 -7.43 6.70
C PRO A 174 45.87 -8.41 6.62
N ARG A 175 45.69 -9.04 5.46
CA ARG A 175 44.69 -10.08 5.30
C ARG A 175 45.05 -11.20 6.28
N PRO A 176 44.09 -11.71 7.08
CA PRO A 176 44.37 -12.86 7.93
C PRO A 176 44.85 -13.96 7.00
N GLU A 177 46.09 -14.42 7.22
CA GLU A 177 46.66 -15.52 6.47
C GLU A 177 45.71 -16.71 6.64
N PRO A 178 45.06 -17.21 5.57
CA PRO A 178 44.04 -18.25 5.67
C PRO A 178 44.51 -19.54 6.37
N TRP A 179 45.81 -19.67 6.55
CA TRP A 179 46.56 -20.83 6.99
C TRP A 179 47.33 -20.56 8.30
N SER A 180 47.26 -19.34 8.87
CA SER A 180 47.85 -19.03 10.17
C SER A 180 46.81 -19.17 11.28
N ASP A 181 46.74 -20.34 11.90
CA ASP A 181 45.92 -20.54 13.09
C ASP A 181 46.49 -19.81 14.30
N ALA A 182 45.70 -18.90 14.88
CA ALA A 182 46.07 -18.22 16.12
C ALA A 182 46.25 -19.17 17.32
N ARG A 183 45.63 -20.37 17.27
CA ARG A 183 45.67 -21.34 18.37
C ARG A 183 46.91 -22.23 18.33
N PHE A 184 47.29 -22.70 17.15
CA PHE A 184 48.34 -23.71 16.98
C PHE A 184 49.58 -23.17 16.29
N GLY A 185 49.61 -21.88 15.93
CA GLY A 185 50.75 -21.24 15.26
C GLY A 185 52.07 -21.40 16.03
N HIS A 186 52.01 -21.50 17.36
CA HIS A 186 53.18 -21.67 18.23
C HIS A 186 53.72 -23.10 18.36
N CYS A 187 52.94 -24.12 17.99
CA CYS A 187 53.36 -25.51 18.09
C CYS A 187 54.33 -25.85 16.95
N GLN A 188 55.55 -26.25 17.26
CA GLN A 188 56.54 -26.67 16.26
C GLN A 188 56.64 -28.19 16.13
N THR A 189 56.24 -28.93 17.15
CA THR A 189 56.34 -30.39 17.23
C THR A 189 54.97 -31.05 17.38
N LEU A 190 54.84 -32.33 17.00
CA LEU A 190 53.58 -33.07 17.18
C LEU A 190 53.27 -33.30 18.67
N ASP A 191 54.30 -33.40 19.51
CA ASP A 191 54.11 -33.59 20.96
C ASP A 191 53.53 -32.34 21.64
N GLU A 192 53.91 -31.15 21.19
CA GLU A 192 53.29 -29.89 21.62
C GLU A 192 51.84 -29.77 21.13
N LEU A 193 51.60 -30.18 19.89
CA LEU A 193 50.27 -30.17 19.30
C LEU A 193 49.33 -31.13 20.03
N ALA A 194 49.78 -32.35 20.31
CA ALA A 194 49.02 -33.35 21.07
C ALA A 194 48.66 -32.85 22.47
N LYS A 195 49.58 -32.15 23.15
CA LYS A 195 49.31 -31.51 24.45
C LYS A 195 48.30 -30.36 24.35
N ALA A 196 48.36 -29.57 23.28
CA ALA A 196 47.45 -28.44 23.07
C ALA A 196 46.04 -28.88 22.65
N THR A 197 45.88 -30.11 22.16
CA THR A 197 44.63 -30.56 21.53
C THR A 197 43.63 -31.15 22.52
N GLU A 198 44.02 -31.56 23.74
CA GLU A 198 43.17 -32.04 24.85
C GLU A 198 41.87 -32.80 24.44
N ASP A 199 41.88 -33.58 23.33
CA ASP A 199 40.78 -34.39 22.76
C ASP A 199 39.90 -33.80 21.63
N VAL A 200 40.20 -32.61 21.09
CA VAL A 200 39.38 -32.00 20.00
C VAL A 200 39.93 -32.33 18.61
N GLN A 201 39.14 -32.99 17.75
CA GLN A 201 39.48 -33.31 16.34
C GLN A 201 39.58 -32.08 15.39
N ASP A 202 39.56 -30.85 15.92
CA ASP A 202 39.56 -29.61 15.14
C ASP A 202 40.98 -29.06 14.91
N VAL A 203 41.91 -29.94 14.56
CA VAL A 203 43.28 -29.55 14.20
C VAL A 203 43.37 -29.36 12.69
N PRO A 204 43.73 -28.15 12.20
CA PRO A 204 43.85 -27.91 10.77
C PRO A 204 44.98 -28.72 10.14
N GLU A 205 44.69 -29.25 8.95
CA GLU A 205 45.53 -30.21 8.24
C GLU A 205 46.93 -29.65 7.97
N VAL A 206 47.00 -28.36 7.64
CA VAL A 206 48.26 -27.64 7.35
C VAL A 206 49.19 -27.61 8.57
N THR A 207 48.65 -27.32 9.75
CA THR A 207 49.45 -27.23 10.99
C THR A 207 49.96 -28.60 11.41
N LEU A 208 49.12 -29.63 11.26
CA LEU A 208 49.48 -31.01 11.57
C LEU A 208 50.60 -31.53 10.66
N LEU A 209 50.51 -31.29 9.34
CA LEU A 209 51.55 -31.63 8.38
C LEU A 209 52.86 -30.85 8.65
N ARG A 210 52.76 -29.56 9.00
CA ARG A 210 53.92 -28.73 9.36
C ARG A 210 54.67 -29.33 10.56
N CYS A 211 53.96 -29.67 11.63
CA CYS A 211 54.55 -30.27 12.82
C CYS A 211 55.14 -31.66 12.53
N ALA A 212 54.48 -32.46 11.69
CA ALA A 212 54.99 -33.77 11.29
C ALA A 212 56.31 -33.68 10.51
N ILE A 213 56.41 -32.76 9.55
CA ILE A 213 57.65 -32.52 8.80
C ILE A 213 58.76 -32.08 9.74
N ALA A 214 58.48 -31.14 10.66
CA ALA A 214 59.46 -30.68 11.65
C ALA A 214 59.97 -31.82 12.55
N ASP A 215 59.08 -32.69 13.01
CA ASP A 215 59.44 -33.84 13.84
C ASP A 215 60.28 -34.87 13.08
N VAL A 216 59.93 -35.21 11.83
CA VAL A 216 60.69 -36.16 11.00
C VAL A 216 62.09 -35.61 10.68
N VAL A 217 62.18 -34.31 10.37
CA VAL A 217 63.47 -33.63 10.16
C VAL A 217 64.29 -33.61 11.44
N SER A 218 63.67 -33.36 12.60
CA SER A 218 64.36 -33.40 13.90
C SER A 218 64.88 -34.80 14.26
N ALA A 219 64.20 -35.84 13.80
CA ALA A 219 64.62 -37.24 13.94
C ALA A 219 65.74 -37.65 12.96
N GLY A 220 66.17 -36.74 12.07
CA GLY A 220 67.25 -36.97 11.11
C GLY A 220 66.86 -37.88 9.94
N LYS A 221 65.57 -38.11 9.70
CA LYS A 221 65.08 -38.92 8.58
C LYS A 221 64.64 -38.03 7.41
N LYS A 222 64.60 -38.60 6.21
CA LYS A 222 64.12 -37.90 5.01
C LYS A 222 62.57 -37.85 5.07
N PRO A 223 61.93 -36.65 5.01
CA PRO A 223 60.48 -36.49 5.12
C PRO A 223 59.76 -37.01 3.88
N THR A 224 59.66 -38.34 3.81
CA THR A 224 58.91 -39.06 2.77
C THR A 224 57.45 -39.15 3.22
N ALA A 225 56.52 -39.18 2.27
CA ALA A 225 55.08 -39.30 2.55
C ALA A 225 54.78 -40.42 3.57
N GLU A 226 55.32 -41.62 3.33
CA GLU A 226 55.13 -42.79 4.19
C GLU A 226 55.63 -42.54 5.62
N GLU A 227 56.80 -41.93 5.77
CA GLU A 227 57.35 -41.63 7.10
C GLU A 227 56.54 -40.56 7.84
N LEU A 228 55.98 -39.58 7.12
CA LEU A 228 55.11 -38.57 7.70
C LEU A 228 53.83 -39.21 8.26
N PHE A 229 53.13 -40.05 7.48
CA PHE A 229 51.92 -40.73 7.96
C PHE A 229 52.23 -41.71 9.11
N LEU A 230 53.32 -42.47 9.04
CA LEU A 230 53.75 -43.33 10.14
C LEU A 230 54.03 -42.53 11.43
N SER A 231 54.63 -41.34 11.31
CA SER A 231 54.88 -40.47 12.47
C SER A 231 53.58 -39.92 13.08
N LEU A 232 52.59 -39.60 12.23
CA LEU A 232 51.28 -39.10 12.63
C LEU A 232 50.45 -40.19 13.32
N GLU A 233 50.35 -41.38 12.75
CA GLU A 233 49.65 -42.52 13.34
C GLU A 233 50.27 -42.97 14.67
N ALA A 234 51.59 -42.81 14.83
CA ALA A 234 52.27 -43.14 16.08
C ALA A 234 51.92 -42.17 17.22
N LYS A 235 51.71 -40.89 16.90
CA LYS A 235 51.51 -39.81 17.87
C LYS A 235 50.04 -39.49 18.13
N LEU A 236 49.15 -39.73 17.15
CA LEU A 236 47.73 -39.38 17.22
C LEU A 236 46.87 -40.66 17.13
N PRO A 237 46.39 -41.20 18.25
CA PRO A 237 45.67 -42.48 18.27
C PRO A 237 44.30 -42.42 17.58
N TRP A 238 43.68 -41.25 17.49
CA TRP A 238 42.40 -41.05 16.78
C TRP A 238 42.55 -41.19 15.26
N LEU A 239 43.77 -41.07 14.71
CA LEU A 239 44.05 -41.32 13.30
C LEU A 239 44.07 -42.82 12.95
N LYS A 240 43.80 -43.71 13.91
CA LYS A 240 43.62 -45.16 13.65
C LYS A 240 42.16 -45.58 13.60
N GLU A 241 41.25 -44.66 13.89
CA GLU A 241 39.82 -44.93 13.89
C GLU A 241 39.28 -45.02 12.45
N GLU A 242 38.09 -45.60 12.25
CA GLU A 242 37.54 -45.86 10.91
C GLU A 242 37.33 -44.59 10.07
N SER A 243 37.22 -43.42 10.70
CA SER A 243 37.18 -42.09 10.06
C SER A 243 38.55 -41.60 9.56
N ALA A 244 39.63 -42.31 9.85
CA ALA A 244 40.99 -41.94 9.49
C ALA A 244 41.23 -41.92 7.98
N ALA A 245 40.63 -42.85 7.22
CA ALA A 245 40.85 -42.93 5.78
C ALA A 245 40.37 -41.66 5.05
N GLU A 246 39.27 -41.06 5.50
CA GLU A 246 38.77 -39.79 4.95
C GLU A 246 39.66 -38.60 5.34
N TYR A 247 40.25 -38.63 6.54
CA TYR A 247 41.15 -37.58 7.00
C TYR A 247 42.54 -37.69 6.35
N GLU A 248 43.08 -38.89 6.20
CA GLU A 248 44.30 -39.16 5.43
C GLU A 248 44.18 -38.70 3.98
N GLY A 249 43.02 -38.94 3.35
CA GLY A 249 42.71 -38.42 2.03
C GLY A 249 42.80 -36.89 1.97
N ARG A 250 42.22 -36.19 2.96
CA ARG A 250 42.31 -34.72 3.08
C ARG A 250 43.72 -34.22 3.37
N LEU A 251 44.48 -34.92 4.21
CA LEU A 251 45.89 -34.61 4.46
C LEU A 251 46.71 -34.73 3.18
N TRP A 252 46.50 -35.79 2.41
CA TRP A 252 47.16 -35.99 1.13
C TRP A 252 46.77 -34.92 0.10
N GLU A 253 45.49 -34.59 0.01
CA GLU A 253 44.99 -33.51 -0.84
C GLU A 253 45.61 -32.17 -0.43
N THR A 254 45.70 -31.88 0.86
CA THR A 254 46.31 -30.66 1.39
C THR A 254 47.80 -30.60 1.08
N LEU A 255 48.53 -31.70 1.31
CA LEU A 255 49.96 -31.82 1.03
C LEU A 255 50.28 -31.66 -0.46
N SER A 256 49.38 -32.10 -1.35
CA SER A 256 49.57 -32.02 -2.81
C SER A 256 49.05 -30.73 -3.46
N THR A 257 48.04 -30.09 -2.87
CA THR A 257 47.37 -28.90 -3.44
C THR A 257 47.91 -27.59 -2.88
N ASN A 258 48.40 -27.60 -1.63
CA ASN A 258 48.83 -26.37 -0.97
C ASN A 258 50.26 -25.98 -1.38
N PRO A 259 50.49 -24.75 -1.89
CA PRO A 259 51.80 -24.30 -2.36
C PRO A 259 52.87 -24.16 -1.26
N LEU A 260 52.49 -24.22 0.03
CA LEU A 260 53.43 -24.15 1.15
C LEU A 260 54.28 -25.42 1.33
N PHE A 261 53.81 -26.54 0.78
CA PHE A 261 54.53 -27.80 0.80
C PHE A 261 55.22 -27.99 -0.55
N LEU A 262 56.55 -27.91 -0.53
CA LEU A 262 57.36 -28.15 -1.71
C LEU A 262 57.70 -29.63 -1.81
N ARG A 263 57.48 -30.17 -3.00
CA ARG A 263 57.90 -31.52 -3.36
C ARG A 263 59.27 -31.43 -4.03
N GLU A 264 60.29 -31.94 -3.36
CA GLU A 264 61.64 -32.05 -3.90
C GLU A 264 61.96 -33.52 -4.17
N GLU A 265 62.34 -33.84 -5.40
CA GLU A 265 62.74 -35.20 -5.79
C GLU A 265 64.25 -35.34 -5.61
N SER A 266 64.67 -36.11 -4.60
CA SER A 266 66.08 -36.34 -4.30
C SER A 266 66.38 -37.83 -4.34
N GLU A 267 67.33 -38.23 -5.19
CA GLU A 267 67.81 -39.62 -5.30
C GLU A 267 66.70 -40.67 -5.57
N GLY A 268 65.64 -40.28 -6.31
CA GLY A 268 64.50 -41.15 -6.62
C GLY A 268 63.50 -41.33 -5.47
N THR A 269 63.62 -40.56 -4.39
CA THR A 269 62.65 -40.50 -3.30
C THR A 269 62.02 -39.10 -3.26
N MET A 270 60.69 -39.04 -3.16
CA MET A 270 59.97 -37.76 -3.05
C MET A 270 60.04 -37.27 -1.60
N THR A 271 60.81 -36.20 -1.37
CA THR A 271 60.91 -35.53 -0.09
C THR A 271 60.02 -34.30 -0.05
N TRP A 272 59.38 -34.08 1.09
CA TRP A 272 58.48 -32.94 1.32
C TRP A 272 59.12 -31.96 2.28
N SER A 273 59.20 -30.70 1.87
CA SER A 273 59.64 -29.60 2.73
C SER A 273 58.52 -28.58 2.91
N TYR A 274 58.48 -27.98 4.10
CA TYR A 274 57.58 -26.87 4.39
C TYR A 274 58.38 -25.58 4.30
N GLU A 275 58.06 -24.73 3.33
CA GLU A 275 58.64 -23.39 3.23
C GLU A 275 57.64 -22.39 3.81
N PRO A 276 57.92 -21.76 4.97
CA PRO A 276 57.11 -20.66 5.46
C PRO A 276 57.14 -19.57 4.38
N PRO A 277 55.98 -19.06 3.94
CA PRO A 277 55.97 -18.05 2.90
C PRO A 277 56.71 -16.83 3.40
N GLU A 278 57.51 -16.26 2.51
CA GLU A 278 58.38 -15.14 2.78
C GLU A 278 57.54 -14.00 3.36
N GLN A 279 57.68 -13.78 4.67
CA GLN A 279 56.89 -12.80 5.40
C GLN A 279 57.08 -11.45 4.70
N PRO A 280 56.02 -10.85 4.12
CA PRO A 280 56.17 -9.59 3.41
C PRO A 280 56.75 -8.57 4.38
N SER A 281 57.78 -7.84 3.94
CA SER A 281 58.46 -6.83 4.75
C SER A 281 57.41 -5.95 5.44
N PRO A 282 57.45 -5.80 6.78
CA PRO A 282 56.36 -5.19 7.52
C PRO A 282 56.05 -3.81 6.95
N PRO A 283 54.78 -3.49 6.71
CA PRO A 283 54.43 -2.19 6.15
C PRO A 283 54.97 -1.07 7.05
N PRO A 284 55.37 0.07 6.49
CA PRO A 284 56.07 1.13 7.22
C PRO A 284 55.26 1.60 8.45
N ILE A 285 53.94 1.51 8.39
CA ILE A 285 53.05 1.83 9.51
C ILE A 285 53.22 0.90 10.72
N VAL A 286 53.40 -0.41 10.52
CA VAL A 286 53.63 -1.36 11.62
C VAL A 286 54.98 -1.10 12.25
N THR A 287 56.01 -0.81 11.45
CA THR A 287 57.32 -0.40 11.99
C THR A 287 57.23 0.92 12.77
N SER A 288 56.37 1.86 12.35
CA SER A 288 56.14 3.11 13.07
C SER A 288 55.35 2.90 14.36
N LEU A 289 54.40 1.97 14.38
CA LEU A 289 53.63 1.60 15.55
C LEU A 289 54.45 0.78 16.54
N ASP A 290 55.35 -0.08 16.08
CA ASP A 290 56.30 -0.78 16.94
C ASP A 290 57.32 0.20 17.52
N LYS A 291 57.81 1.15 16.73
CA LYS A 291 58.62 2.27 17.24
C LYS A 291 57.85 3.12 18.25
N LEU A 292 56.57 3.40 18.00
CA LEU A 292 55.70 4.15 18.92
C LEU A 292 55.43 3.34 20.19
N LYS A 293 55.13 2.05 20.07
CA LYS A 293 54.92 1.12 21.19
C LYS A 293 56.19 1.02 22.03
N GLN A 294 57.35 0.92 21.40
CA GLN A 294 58.65 0.94 22.08
C GLN A 294 58.92 2.31 22.73
N ALA A 295 58.54 3.42 22.09
CA ALA A 295 58.66 4.76 22.65
C ALA A 295 57.68 5.03 23.80
N MET A 296 56.49 4.39 23.79
CA MET A 296 55.48 4.49 24.83
C MET A 296 55.73 3.52 26.00
N SER A 297 56.46 2.42 25.76
CA SER A 297 56.70 1.38 26.76
C SER A 297 58.04 1.58 27.47
N ALA A 298 58.19 2.66 28.26
CA ALA A 298 58.98 2.72 29.50
C ALA A 298 59.04 4.17 30.09
N PRO A 299 59.06 4.40 31.43
CA PRO A 299 58.91 3.51 32.58
C PRO A 299 57.76 3.96 33.55
N PRO A 300 57.56 3.34 34.73
CA PRO A 300 56.28 3.32 35.46
C PRO A 300 56.05 4.53 36.38
N HIS A 301 54.78 4.75 36.72
CA HIS A 301 54.27 5.61 37.80
C HIS A 301 54.40 7.13 37.64
N SER A 302 53.42 7.75 36.99
CA SER A 302 52.59 8.78 37.64
C SER A 302 51.33 9.02 36.79
N GLN A 303 50.19 8.54 37.28
CA GLN A 303 48.89 8.87 36.69
C GLN A 303 48.55 10.33 36.99
N THR A 304 48.98 11.26 36.15
CA THR A 304 48.32 12.58 36.08
C THR A 304 46.98 12.37 35.40
N SER A 305 45.90 12.47 36.18
CA SER A 305 44.56 12.08 35.72
C SER A 305 44.12 12.94 34.52
N ARG A 306 43.53 12.30 33.50
CA ARG A 306 43.07 12.93 32.23
C ARG A 306 42.08 14.08 32.42
N PHE A 307 41.53 14.23 33.62
CA PHE A 307 40.58 15.28 33.96
C PHE A 307 41.25 16.49 34.64
N GLN A 308 42.57 16.51 34.85
CA GLN A 308 43.25 17.62 35.51
C GLN A 308 43.08 18.94 34.73
N HIS A 309 43.21 18.92 33.40
CA HIS A 309 43.00 20.13 32.59
C HIS A 309 41.54 20.58 32.58
N THR A 310 40.59 19.65 32.55
CA THR A 310 39.16 19.98 32.58
C THR A 310 38.73 20.50 33.95
N LEU A 311 39.23 19.89 35.02
CA LEU A 311 38.98 20.36 36.38
C LEU A 311 39.62 21.73 36.60
N ALA A 312 40.86 21.94 36.14
CA ALA A 312 41.53 23.23 36.20
C ALA A 312 40.74 24.32 35.47
N ALA A 313 40.29 24.06 34.23
CA ALA A 313 39.45 24.97 33.45
C ALA A 313 38.09 25.25 34.13
N LEU A 314 37.48 24.25 34.76
CA LEU A 314 36.24 24.43 35.52
C LEU A 314 36.44 25.26 36.78
N THR A 315 37.56 25.07 37.51
CA THR A 315 37.90 25.93 38.66
C THR A 315 38.14 27.37 38.23
N ASP A 316 38.83 27.59 37.10
CA ASP A 316 39.13 28.94 36.61
C ASP A 316 37.87 29.68 36.15
N LEU A 317 36.98 29.00 35.42
CA LEU A 317 35.67 29.52 35.04
C LEU A 317 34.78 29.83 36.25
N THR A 318 34.79 28.96 37.27
CA THR A 318 34.03 29.19 38.51
C THR A 318 34.57 30.39 39.28
N GLY A 319 35.89 30.58 39.31
CA GLY A 319 36.53 31.77 39.88
C GLY A 319 36.16 33.06 39.14
N TYR A 320 36.10 33.01 37.80
CA TYR A 320 35.69 34.16 36.98
C TYR A 320 34.24 34.56 37.23
N ILE A 321 33.30 33.59 37.26
CA ILE A 321 31.89 33.85 37.53
C ILE A 321 31.70 34.43 38.93
N ALA A 322 32.37 33.87 39.95
CA ALA A 322 32.32 34.41 41.31
C ALA A 322 32.84 35.85 41.36
N THR A 323 33.94 36.14 40.67
CA THR A 323 34.52 37.48 40.66
C THR A 323 33.57 38.50 40.01
N GLN A 324 32.96 38.17 38.86
CA GLN A 324 31.99 39.04 38.18
C GLN A 324 30.71 39.26 39.01
N THR A 325 30.18 38.19 39.59
CA THR A 325 28.93 38.25 40.38
C THR A 325 29.09 39.06 41.66
N TYR A 326 30.25 39.00 42.34
CA TYR A 326 30.47 39.80 43.55
C TYR A 326 31.07 41.19 43.28
N ALA A 327 31.73 41.43 42.15
CA ALA A 327 32.20 42.77 41.78
C ALA A 327 31.05 43.72 41.41
N GLN A 328 29.97 43.20 40.79
CA GLN A 328 28.77 44.02 40.49
C GLN A 328 27.99 44.48 41.73
N PHE A 329 28.21 43.85 42.90
CA PHE A 329 27.54 44.23 44.16
C PHE A 329 28.31 45.26 45.01
N ARG A 330 29.43 45.81 44.51
CA ARG A 330 30.15 46.89 45.21
C ARG A 330 30.36 48.12 44.32
N LEU A 331 29.30 48.93 44.19
CA LEU A 331 29.45 50.39 44.14
C LEU A 331 28.35 51.08 44.96
N PRO A 332 28.66 52.25 45.55
CA PRO A 332 28.05 52.71 46.78
C PRO A 332 26.72 53.43 46.53
N ASN A 333 25.78 53.12 47.42
CA ASN A 333 24.59 53.88 47.73
C ASN A 333 24.93 55.35 48.01
N MET A 334 24.63 56.25 47.08
CA MET A 334 24.49 57.67 47.36
C MET A 334 23.55 58.32 46.34
N GLY A 335 22.38 58.77 46.79
CA GLY A 335 21.57 59.74 46.07
C GLY A 335 20.14 59.32 45.72
N TYR A 336 19.21 59.64 46.63
CA TYR A 336 17.91 60.27 46.35
C TYR A 336 17.00 59.74 45.22
N GLY A 337 15.80 59.32 45.63
CA GLY A 337 14.58 59.70 44.91
C GLY A 337 13.94 58.63 44.03
N GLY A 338 12.78 58.18 44.50
CA GLY A 338 11.69 57.49 43.80
C GLY A 338 11.76 57.30 42.28
N GLY A 339 11.48 56.07 41.88
CA GLY A 339 11.11 55.73 40.50
C GLY A 339 11.96 54.59 39.97
N ALA A 340 11.48 53.36 40.13
CA ALA A 340 12.01 52.20 39.42
C ALA A 340 11.93 52.43 37.90
N PRO A 341 13.02 52.29 37.13
CA PRO A 341 12.93 52.10 35.69
C PRO A 341 12.82 50.60 35.37
N PRO A 342 12.21 50.21 34.24
CA PRO A 342 12.02 48.81 33.87
C PRO A 342 13.31 48.26 33.24
N THR A 343 14.20 47.66 34.02
CA THR A 343 15.39 46.92 33.51
C THR A 343 15.18 45.40 33.51
N SER A 344 13.95 44.88 33.41
CA SER A 344 13.68 43.48 33.75
C SER A 344 13.20 42.57 32.60
N THR A 345 13.56 42.82 31.35
CA THR A 345 13.43 41.78 30.30
C THR A 345 14.71 41.00 30.12
N GLU A 346 15.85 41.69 29.97
CA GLU A 346 17.16 41.03 29.80
C GLU A 346 17.61 40.36 31.11
N GLU A 347 17.41 41.01 32.26
CA GLU A 347 17.75 40.40 33.56
C GLU A 347 16.89 39.16 33.85
N ASP A 348 15.62 39.17 33.45
CA ASP A 348 14.73 38.03 33.68
C ASP A 348 14.95 36.91 32.66
N GLU A 349 15.41 37.24 31.45
CA GLU A 349 15.92 36.29 30.45
C GLU A 349 17.21 35.63 30.93
N VAL A 350 18.17 36.41 31.45
CA VAL A 350 19.41 35.89 32.05
C VAL A 350 19.10 35.03 33.29
N LYS A 351 18.18 35.44 34.17
CA LYS A 351 17.74 34.61 35.31
C LYS A 351 17.05 33.32 34.84
N ARG A 352 16.31 33.35 33.74
CA ARG A 352 15.65 32.18 33.15
C ARG A 352 16.68 31.24 32.53
N GLU A 353 17.66 31.76 31.81
CA GLU A 353 18.76 31.00 31.24
C GLU A 353 19.64 30.39 32.33
N ILE A 354 20.01 31.13 33.37
CA ILE A 354 20.75 30.60 34.52
C ILE A 354 19.95 29.48 35.21
N ARG A 355 18.62 29.62 35.34
CA ARG A 355 17.76 28.56 35.90
C ARG A 355 17.67 27.35 34.99
N ALA A 356 17.61 27.55 33.67
CA ALA A 356 17.58 26.49 32.66
C ALA A 356 18.93 25.74 32.60
N LEU A 357 20.05 26.45 32.56
CA LEU A 357 21.39 25.86 32.59
C LEU A 357 21.67 25.16 33.91
N LYS A 358 21.28 25.75 35.05
CA LYS A 358 21.38 25.08 36.35
C LYS A 358 20.53 23.81 36.38
N GLY A 359 19.33 23.84 35.80
CA GLY A 359 18.48 22.66 35.63
C GLY A 359 19.13 21.60 34.74
N LEU A 360 19.73 22.00 33.62
CA LEU A 360 20.42 21.12 32.68
C LEU A 360 21.65 20.46 33.33
N VAL A 361 22.49 21.24 34.00
CA VAL A 361 23.76 20.81 34.60
C VAL A 361 23.54 20.01 35.90
N LEU A 362 22.50 20.32 36.68
CA LEU A 362 22.16 19.57 37.90
C LEU A 362 21.23 18.38 37.66
N ASN A 363 20.54 18.32 36.52
CA ASN A 363 19.79 17.13 36.11
C ASN A 363 20.75 16.07 35.56
N ARG A 364 21.54 15.49 36.48
CA ARG A 364 22.53 14.43 36.26
C ARG A 364 21.97 13.17 35.57
N ARG A 365 20.66 13.08 35.33
CA ARG A 365 20.02 11.96 34.63
C ARG A 365 19.89 12.14 33.11
N THR A 366 20.08 13.35 32.57
CA THR A 366 19.89 13.58 31.12
C THR A 366 21.18 13.46 30.31
N PHE A 367 22.36 13.55 30.94
CA PHE A 367 23.66 13.45 30.25
C PHE A 367 24.32 12.07 30.26
N MET A 368 23.65 11.06 30.80
CA MET A 368 24.09 9.67 30.72
C MET A 368 22.91 8.85 30.22
N PRO A 369 22.82 8.52 28.91
CA PRO A 369 22.03 7.35 28.53
C PRO A 369 22.58 6.20 29.36
N SER A 370 21.74 5.61 30.20
CA SER A 370 22.10 4.45 31.01
C SER A 370 22.57 3.36 30.04
N LEU A 371 23.88 3.17 29.91
CA LEU A 371 24.42 2.00 29.25
C LEU A 371 23.83 0.78 29.95
N PRO A 372 23.22 -0.17 29.23
CA PRO A 372 22.75 -1.41 29.82
C PRO A 372 23.95 -2.10 30.46
N ARG A 373 23.89 -2.25 31.79
CA ARG A 373 24.89 -3.01 32.56
C ARG A 373 24.83 -4.45 32.06
N PRO A 374 25.90 -5.02 31.48
CA PRO A 374 25.91 -6.44 31.15
C PRO A 374 25.74 -7.24 32.45
N PRO A 375 24.99 -8.35 32.44
CA PRO A 375 24.83 -9.19 33.62
C PRO A 375 26.21 -9.69 34.04
N SER A 376 26.60 -9.35 35.27
CA SER A 376 27.72 -9.97 35.95
C SER A 376 27.41 -11.46 36.11
N PHE A 377 28.00 -12.27 35.25
CA PHE A 377 28.13 -13.71 35.47
C PHE A 377 28.94 -13.91 36.75
N THR A 378 28.26 -14.24 37.84
CA THR A 378 28.88 -14.87 39.00
C THR A 378 29.20 -16.30 38.61
N SER A 379 30.47 -16.58 38.29
CA SER A 379 30.97 -17.96 38.27
C SER A 379 30.83 -18.56 39.69
N PRO A 380 30.16 -19.70 39.86
CA PRO A 380 30.23 -20.45 41.10
C PRO A 380 31.51 -21.29 41.06
N LEU A 381 32.58 -20.80 41.69
CA LEU A 381 33.73 -21.62 42.02
C LEU A 381 33.86 -21.66 43.54
N GLY A 382 33.68 -22.84 44.13
CA GLY A 382 33.92 -23.02 45.56
C GLY A 382 33.19 -24.18 46.23
N ALA A 383 32.94 -25.30 45.53
CA ALA A 383 32.65 -26.56 46.20
C ALA A 383 33.97 -27.11 46.77
N ARG A 384 34.21 -26.79 48.04
CA ARG A 384 35.25 -27.31 48.91
C ARG A 384 34.99 -28.81 49.15
N PRO A 385 35.90 -29.74 48.80
CA PRO A 385 35.80 -31.11 49.28
C PRO A 385 36.25 -31.16 50.74
N ASP A 386 35.35 -31.68 51.58
CA ASP A 386 35.61 -31.97 52.98
C ASP A 386 36.69 -33.06 53.11
N ASN A 387 37.74 -32.71 53.83
CA ASN A 387 38.63 -33.68 54.46
C ASN A 387 37.88 -34.31 55.65
N THR A 388 37.47 -35.57 55.51
CA THR A 388 37.27 -36.45 56.67
C THR A 388 38.26 -37.61 56.61
N ALA A 389 39.05 -37.69 57.67
CA ALA A 389 40.10 -38.64 57.90
C ALA A 389 39.57 -39.99 58.40
N THR A 390 40.16 -41.08 57.87
CA THR A 390 40.58 -42.34 58.56
C THR A 390 39.54 -43.22 59.28
N PRO A 391 39.81 -44.52 59.52
CA PRO A 391 41.02 -45.31 59.27
C PRO A 391 40.96 -46.29 58.08
#